data_AF-A0A821RWB4-F1
#
_entry.id   AF-A0A821RWB4-F1
#
_cell.length_a   1.000
_cell.length_b   1.000
_cell.length_c   1.000
_cell.angle_alpha   90.00
_cell.angle_beta   90.00
_cell.angle_gamma   90.00
#
_symmetry.space_group_name_H-M   'P 1'
#
loop_
_entity.id
_entity.type
_entity.pdbx_description
1 polymer ?
#
loop_
_entity_poly.entity_id
_entity_poly.type
_entity_poly.pdbx_seq_one_letter_code
_entity_poly.pdbx_strand_id
1 'polypeptide(L)'
;KANIAVGQTDKSKLFFFIDTQEYEEKITNYMTKTNAYQEIISGICPLADNLHLVILLLDHLLQRNEITKEQHKQMYPNLKTLELAHIYFNLKVHKPEMSVRPIVASINAPARQISNFLDELLTPIYNYVTKDITFINGIDVVRKLQEYQQQGYLTSTTLFLTFDVADLYTMIPRDGAIAALTRFCQKYAINGKIGNIKVDTIIQLACVVLDTNSFAYKDKYYRQIKGGAMGSPFTMVLANIYMLEWEQKLIQHQKEHHEIYGR
;
A
#
# COMPACT_ATOMS: atom_id res chain seq x y z
N LYS A 1 -14.34 -37.51 4.62
CA LYS A 1 -13.72 -36.46 5.48
C LYS A 1 -14.03 -35.12 4.84
N ALA A 2 -14.67 -34.19 5.53
CA ALA A 2 -14.89 -32.85 4.97
C ALA A 2 -13.54 -32.14 4.88
N ASN A 3 -13.17 -31.65 3.69
CA ASN A 3 -11.97 -30.85 3.48
C ASN A 3 -12.29 -29.42 3.87
N ILE A 4 -12.05 -29.05 5.12
CA ILE A 4 -12.37 -27.72 5.65
C ILE A 4 -11.10 -26.87 5.68
N ALA A 5 -11.17 -25.68 5.08
CA ALA A 5 -10.17 -24.63 5.23
C ALA A 5 -10.47 -23.80 6.48
N VAL A 6 -9.41 -23.49 7.23
CA VAL A 6 -9.48 -22.70 8.47
C VAL A 6 -8.51 -21.52 8.36
N GLY A 7 -8.98 -20.33 8.73
CA GLY A 7 -8.17 -19.12 8.70
C GLY A 7 -8.76 -18.02 9.57
N GLN A 8 -8.03 -16.92 9.71
CA GLN A 8 -8.54 -15.73 10.41
C GLN A 8 -9.44 -14.90 9.50
N THR A 9 -10.53 -14.40 10.06
CA THR A 9 -11.44 -13.49 9.35
C THR A 9 -10.84 -12.11 9.18
N ASP A 10 -11.27 -11.38 8.15
CA ASP A 10 -10.93 -9.97 7.98
C ASP A 10 -11.62 -9.10 9.06
N LYS A 11 -10.85 -8.23 9.72
CA LYS A 11 -11.29 -7.22 10.72
C LYS A 11 -11.85 -7.76 12.03
N SER A 12 -12.35 -8.98 12.08
CA SER A 12 -12.67 -9.68 13.33
C SER A 12 -11.52 -10.62 13.68
N LYS A 13 -11.09 -10.66 14.95
CA LYS A 13 -10.08 -11.63 15.44
C LYS A 13 -10.68 -13.04 15.60
N LEU A 14 -11.63 -13.40 14.74
CA LEU A 14 -12.35 -14.67 14.73
C LEU A 14 -11.76 -15.59 13.67
N PHE A 15 -12.17 -16.86 13.72
CA PHE A 15 -11.81 -17.88 12.74
C PHE A 15 -12.99 -18.21 11.84
N PHE A 16 -12.73 -18.51 10.57
CA PHE A 16 -13.72 -19.05 9.65
C PHE A 16 -13.46 -20.55 9.41
N PHE A 17 -14.54 -21.25 9.09
CA PHE A 17 -14.54 -22.62 8.59
C PHE A 17 -15.32 -22.61 7.28
N ILE A 18 -14.69 -23.02 6.19
CA ILE A 18 -15.28 -23.02 4.85
C ILE A 18 -14.85 -24.28 4.12
N ASP A 19 -15.65 -24.74 3.16
CA ASP A 19 -15.20 -25.81 2.28
C ASP A 19 -13.93 -25.37 1.52
N THR A 20 -12.95 -26.28 1.43
CA THR A 20 -11.65 -25.97 0.81
C THR A 20 -11.83 -25.60 -0.66
N GLN A 21 -12.73 -26.27 -1.39
CA GLN A 21 -12.95 -25.96 -2.80
C GLN A 21 -13.59 -24.57 -2.95
N GLU A 22 -14.59 -24.25 -2.15
CA GLU A 22 -15.23 -22.92 -2.16
C GLU A 22 -14.21 -21.80 -1.86
N TYR A 23 -13.33 -22.01 -0.89
CA TYR A 23 -12.28 -21.05 -0.56
C TYR A 23 -11.31 -20.82 -1.72
N GLU A 24 -10.90 -21.89 -2.40
CA GLU A 24 -9.97 -21.81 -3.53
C GLU A 24 -10.61 -21.19 -4.78
N GLU A 25 -11.89 -21.44 -5.00
CA GLU A 25 -12.67 -20.76 -6.05
C GLU A 25 -12.73 -19.25 -5.78
N LYS A 26 -12.95 -18.82 -4.53
CA LYS A 26 -12.93 -17.39 -4.15
C LYS A 26 -11.57 -16.74 -4.39
N ILE A 27 -10.47 -17.43 -4.09
CA ILE A 27 -9.10 -16.93 -4.35
C ILE A 27 -8.85 -16.81 -5.85
N THR A 28 -9.19 -17.86 -6.61
CA THR A 28 -9.02 -17.88 -8.07
C THR A 28 -9.79 -16.74 -8.71
N ASN A 29 -11.07 -16.57 -8.34
CA ASN A 29 -11.91 -15.48 -8.81
C ASN A 29 -11.31 -14.10 -8.48
N TYR A 30 -10.73 -13.93 -7.29
CA TYR A 30 -10.05 -12.69 -6.91
C TYR A 30 -8.81 -12.41 -7.76
N MET A 31 -7.92 -13.40 -7.92
CA MET A 31 -6.71 -13.25 -8.73
C MET A 31 -7.05 -12.94 -10.20
N THR A 32 -8.04 -13.64 -10.78
CA THR A 32 -8.51 -13.39 -12.14
C THR A 32 -9.16 -12.02 -12.29
N LYS A 33 -10.06 -11.63 -11.37
CA LYS A 33 -10.75 -10.34 -11.42
C LYS A 33 -9.78 -9.16 -11.34
N THR A 34 -8.80 -9.24 -10.44
CA THR A 34 -7.82 -8.16 -10.26
C THR A 34 -6.77 -8.13 -11.35
N ASN A 35 -6.45 -9.29 -11.92
CA ASN A 35 -5.34 -9.50 -12.87
C ASN A 35 -4.04 -8.84 -12.38
N ALA A 36 -3.84 -8.82 -11.05
CA ALA A 36 -2.75 -8.12 -10.40
C ALA A 36 -1.50 -9.00 -10.23
N TYR A 37 -1.64 -10.31 -10.40
CA TYR A 37 -0.60 -11.29 -10.12
C TYR A 37 -0.29 -12.09 -11.37
N GLN A 38 0.98 -12.08 -11.77
CA GLN A 38 1.49 -12.83 -12.90
C GLN A 38 2.31 -14.02 -12.41
N GLU A 39 1.99 -15.22 -12.86
CA GLU A 39 2.77 -16.42 -12.57
C GLU A 39 4.14 -16.33 -13.25
N ILE A 40 5.19 -16.71 -12.53
CA ILE A 40 6.55 -16.82 -13.04
C ILE A 40 6.70 -18.20 -13.69
N ILE A 41 6.47 -18.26 -15.01
CA ILE A 41 6.37 -19.50 -15.79
C ILE A 41 7.64 -20.35 -15.75
N SER A 42 8.82 -19.73 -15.57
CA SER A 42 10.08 -20.47 -15.46
C SER A 42 10.12 -21.41 -14.24
N GLY A 43 9.26 -21.20 -13.23
CA GLY A 43 9.26 -21.96 -11.99
C GLY A 43 10.50 -21.71 -11.11
N ILE A 44 11.37 -20.78 -11.51
CA ILE A 44 12.58 -20.43 -10.74
C ILE A 44 12.20 -19.47 -9.63
N CYS A 45 12.63 -19.78 -8.40
CA CYS A 45 12.42 -18.91 -7.24
C CYS A 45 13.08 -17.54 -7.46
N PRO A 46 12.33 -16.42 -7.43
CA PRO A 46 12.85 -15.09 -7.73
C PRO A 46 13.65 -14.45 -6.59
N LEU A 47 13.86 -15.17 -5.48
CA LEU A 47 14.48 -14.60 -4.27
C LEU A 47 15.90 -14.07 -4.55
N ALA A 48 16.71 -14.84 -5.27
CA ALA A 48 18.09 -14.45 -5.58
C ALA A 48 18.14 -13.22 -6.50
N ASP A 49 17.29 -13.18 -7.53
CA ASP A 49 17.20 -12.06 -8.46
C ASP A 49 16.73 -10.78 -7.76
N ASN A 50 15.69 -10.90 -6.93
CA ASN A 50 15.20 -9.78 -6.12
C ASN A 50 16.27 -9.25 -5.17
N LEU A 51 17.00 -10.15 -4.49
CA LEU A 51 18.10 -9.78 -3.61
C LEU A 51 19.20 -9.04 -4.39
N HIS A 52 19.57 -9.55 -5.55
CA HIS A 52 20.57 -8.93 -6.40
C HIS A 52 20.17 -7.52 -6.82
N LEU A 53 18.93 -7.31 -7.27
CA LEU A 53 18.43 -5.99 -7.67
C LEU A 53 18.46 -4.99 -6.51
N VAL A 54 18.05 -5.42 -5.31
CA VAL A 54 18.07 -4.58 -4.10
C VAL A 54 19.50 -4.18 -3.72
N ILE A 55 20.42 -5.15 -3.62
CA ILE A 55 21.81 -4.89 -3.24
C ILE A 55 22.48 -4.00 -4.29
N LEU A 56 22.30 -4.30 -5.58
CA LEU A 56 22.88 -3.53 -6.68
C LEU A 56 22.46 -2.06 -6.61
N LEU A 57 21.17 -1.78 -6.39
CA LEU A 57 20.68 -0.42 -6.23
C LEU A 57 21.32 0.26 -5.02
N LEU A 58 21.29 -0.37 -3.85
CA LEU A 58 21.81 0.23 -2.62
C LEU A 58 23.30 0.54 -2.72
N ASP A 59 24.10 -0.39 -3.25
CA ASP A 59 25.55 -0.22 -3.41
C ASP A 59 25.85 0.92 -4.38
N HIS A 60 25.11 1.01 -5.47
CA HIS A 60 25.24 2.08 -6.45
C HIS A 60 24.86 3.46 -5.88
N LEU A 61 23.77 3.54 -5.10
CA LEU A 61 23.38 4.78 -4.41
C LEU A 61 24.45 5.22 -3.39
N LEU A 62 25.06 4.26 -2.68
CA LEU A 62 26.14 4.55 -1.75
C LEU A 62 27.40 5.05 -2.47
N GLN A 63 27.81 4.40 -3.56
CA GLN A 63 28.96 4.81 -4.38
C GLN A 63 28.81 6.24 -4.94
N ARG A 64 27.59 6.63 -5.28
CA ARG A 64 27.27 7.99 -5.76
C ARG A 64 27.07 9.02 -4.65
N ASN A 65 27.22 8.63 -3.39
CA ASN A 65 26.94 9.47 -2.22
C ASN A 65 25.49 10.01 -2.21
N GLU A 66 24.53 9.25 -2.75
CA GLU A 66 23.10 9.58 -2.71
C GLU A 66 22.44 9.14 -1.40
N ILE A 67 23.03 8.15 -0.72
CA ILE A 67 22.65 7.69 0.62
C ILE A 67 23.91 7.58 1.50
N THR A 68 23.75 7.69 2.82
CA THR A 68 24.86 7.49 3.77
C THR A 68 25.12 6.00 4.03
N LYS A 69 26.24 5.67 4.68
CA LYS A 69 26.56 4.30 5.12
C LYS A 69 25.51 3.76 6.11
N GLU A 70 25.00 4.63 6.97
CA GLU A 70 23.96 4.30 7.95
C GLU A 70 22.64 3.98 7.25
N GLN A 71 22.26 4.77 6.24
CA GLN A 71 21.05 4.53 5.44
C GLN A 71 21.17 3.26 4.60
N HIS A 72 22.34 3.03 4.00
CA HIS A 72 22.64 1.77 3.31
C HIS A 72 22.48 0.58 4.27
N LYS A 73 23.10 0.63 5.45
CA LYS A 73 22.98 -0.41 6.48
C LYS A 73 21.55 -0.61 6.97
N GLN A 74 20.79 0.47 7.15
CA GLN A 74 19.39 0.43 7.56
C GLN A 74 18.52 -0.28 6.51
N MET A 75 18.76 0.01 5.23
CA MET A 75 18.00 -0.56 4.11
C MET A 75 18.51 -1.93 3.65
N TYR A 76 19.69 -2.36 4.09
CA TYR A 76 20.31 -3.61 3.64
C TYR A 76 19.49 -4.83 4.12
N PRO A 77 19.25 -5.83 3.25
CA PRO A 77 18.51 -7.03 3.62
C PRO A 77 19.21 -7.85 4.71
N ASN A 78 18.45 -8.42 5.66
CA ASN A 78 19.00 -9.34 6.64
C ASN A 78 19.22 -10.73 6.01
N LEU A 79 20.44 -11.01 5.57
CA LEU A 79 20.79 -12.26 4.90
C LEU A 79 20.59 -13.51 5.77
N LYS A 80 20.48 -13.39 7.10
CA LYS A 80 20.26 -14.53 8.00
C LYS A 80 18.81 -15.00 8.05
N THR A 81 17.87 -14.09 7.82
CA THR A 81 16.43 -14.38 7.89
C THR A 81 15.75 -14.26 6.53
N LEU A 82 16.51 -13.98 5.47
CA LEU A 82 16.02 -13.72 4.13
C LEU A 82 15.17 -14.87 3.59
N GLU A 83 13.96 -14.57 3.15
CA GLU A 83 13.05 -15.52 2.53
C GLU A 83 12.19 -14.82 1.47
N LEU A 84 11.65 -15.62 0.55
CA LEU A 84 10.64 -15.14 -0.37
C LEU A 84 9.33 -14.92 0.41
N ALA A 85 8.62 -13.84 0.09
CA ALA A 85 7.31 -13.61 0.66
C ALA A 85 6.34 -14.76 0.31
N HIS A 86 5.29 -14.92 1.10
CA HIS A 86 4.16 -15.78 0.77
C HIS A 86 2.86 -14.99 0.86
N ILE A 87 1.86 -15.37 0.07
CA ILE A 87 0.54 -14.75 0.11
C ILE A 87 -0.46 -15.67 0.80
N TYR A 88 -1.34 -15.10 1.59
CA TYR A 88 -2.52 -15.77 2.15
C TYR A 88 -3.75 -14.88 2.02
N PHE A 89 -4.94 -15.43 2.25
CA PHE A 89 -6.20 -14.76 1.98
C PHE A 89 -7.13 -14.80 3.19
N ASN A 90 -7.52 -13.65 3.70
CA ASN A 90 -8.50 -13.55 4.79
C ASN A 90 -9.91 -13.40 4.21
N LEU A 91 -10.91 -14.08 4.78
CA LEU A 91 -12.31 -13.92 4.36
C LEU A 91 -12.95 -12.68 4.96
N LYS A 92 -13.56 -11.86 4.11
CA LYS A 92 -14.38 -10.70 4.50
C LYS A 92 -15.80 -11.15 4.85
N VAL A 93 -15.94 -11.87 5.98
CA VAL A 93 -17.22 -12.41 6.46
C VAL A 93 -18.31 -11.36 6.73
N HIS A 94 -17.91 -10.09 6.88
CA HIS A 94 -18.81 -8.95 7.07
C HIS A 94 -19.40 -8.41 5.75
N LYS A 95 -19.05 -8.98 4.59
CA LYS A 95 -19.59 -8.61 3.27
C LYS A 95 -20.46 -9.77 2.75
N PRO A 96 -21.62 -9.50 2.10
CA PRO A 96 -22.54 -10.54 1.64
C PRO A 96 -21.89 -11.63 0.77
N GLU A 97 -20.93 -11.26 -0.09
CA GLU A 97 -20.26 -12.18 -1.00
C GLU A 97 -19.11 -12.97 -0.36
N MET A 98 -18.75 -12.64 0.90
CA MET A 98 -17.59 -13.19 1.62
C MET A 98 -16.32 -13.22 0.75
N SER A 99 -16.00 -12.08 0.11
CA SER A 99 -14.81 -11.97 -0.73
C SER A 99 -13.53 -12.10 0.08
N VAL A 100 -12.42 -12.38 -0.59
CA VAL A 100 -11.11 -12.53 0.07
C VAL A 100 -10.35 -11.19 0.13
N ARG A 101 -9.43 -11.06 1.09
CA ARG A 101 -8.40 -10.03 1.16
C ARG A 101 -7.03 -10.71 1.08
N PRO A 102 -6.22 -10.44 0.03
CA PRO A 102 -4.85 -10.93 -0.02
C PRO A 102 -3.99 -10.22 1.03
N ILE A 103 -3.07 -10.95 1.65
CA ILE A 103 -2.00 -10.41 2.47
C ILE A 103 -0.69 -11.08 2.02
N VAL A 104 0.28 -10.25 1.63
CA VAL A 104 1.63 -10.69 1.30
C VAL A 104 2.50 -10.55 2.55
N ALA A 105 2.85 -11.67 3.15
CA ALA A 105 3.77 -11.73 4.27
C ALA A 105 5.21 -11.60 3.78
N SER A 106 5.74 -10.37 3.83
CA SER A 106 7.06 -10.00 3.29
C SER A 106 8.03 -9.50 4.36
N ILE A 107 7.88 -9.94 5.62
CA ILE A 107 8.67 -9.41 6.76
C ILE A 107 10.19 -9.62 6.60
N ASN A 108 10.57 -10.63 5.82
CA ASN A 108 11.95 -11.01 5.55
C ASN A 108 12.30 -10.90 4.05
N ALA A 109 11.44 -10.28 3.24
CA ALA A 109 11.68 -10.12 1.82
C ALA A 109 12.82 -9.12 1.54
N PRO A 110 13.55 -9.25 0.40
CA PRO A 110 14.70 -8.40 0.09
C PRO A 110 14.43 -6.89 0.25
N ALA A 111 13.33 -6.38 -0.30
CA ALA A 111 13.04 -4.95 -0.28
C ALA A 111 12.31 -4.46 1.00
N ARG A 112 12.16 -5.31 2.03
CA ARG A 112 11.39 -4.95 3.23
C ARG A 112 11.96 -3.73 3.94
N GLN A 113 13.27 -3.65 4.10
CA GLN A 113 13.89 -2.55 4.83
C GLN A 113 13.85 -1.24 4.05
N ILE A 114 13.96 -1.29 2.71
CA ILE A 114 13.69 -0.13 1.86
C ILE A 114 12.24 0.33 2.03
N SER A 115 11.29 -0.60 2.07
CA SER A 115 9.89 -0.26 2.31
C SER A 115 9.65 0.40 3.67
N ASN A 116 10.32 -0.06 4.74
CA ASN A 116 10.23 0.58 6.06
C ASN A 116 10.80 2.01 5.99
N PHE A 117 11.98 2.17 5.38
CA PHE A 117 12.64 3.46 5.24
C PHE A 117 11.79 4.49 4.48
N LEU A 118 11.17 4.07 3.36
CA LEU A 118 10.28 4.95 2.59
C LEU A 118 9.02 5.34 3.38
N ASP A 119 8.45 4.42 4.14
CA ASP A 119 7.30 4.71 5.00
C ASP A 119 7.66 5.72 6.10
N GLU A 120 8.77 5.49 6.81
CA GLU A 120 9.30 6.41 7.83
C GLU A 120 9.58 7.81 7.28
N LEU A 121 10.07 7.89 6.04
CA LEU A 121 10.40 9.15 5.38
C LEU A 121 9.15 9.93 4.92
N LEU A 122 8.16 9.24 4.36
CA LEU A 122 7.05 9.86 3.64
C LEU A 122 5.79 10.06 4.49
N THR A 123 5.50 9.13 5.40
CA THR A 123 4.27 9.15 6.21
C THR A 123 4.13 10.41 7.07
N PRO A 124 5.19 10.94 7.73
CA PRO A 124 5.08 12.19 8.49
C PRO A 124 4.66 13.38 7.63
N ILE A 125 5.17 13.46 6.40
CA ILE A 125 4.87 14.55 5.46
C ILE A 125 3.44 14.41 4.98
N TYR A 126 3.05 13.19 4.58
CA TYR A 126 1.68 12.90 4.18
C TYR A 126 0.69 13.30 5.27
N ASN A 127 0.90 12.83 6.51
CA ASN A 127 0.01 13.14 7.63
C ASN A 127 -0.06 14.64 7.93
N TYR A 128 1.06 15.35 7.82
CA TYR A 128 1.08 16.79 8.01
C TYR A 128 0.23 17.53 6.97
N VAL A 129 0.34 17.15 5.69
CA VAL A 129 -0.35 17.85 4.59
C VAL A 129 -1.82 17.47 4.46
N THR A 130 -2.23 16.30 5.00
CA THR A 130 -3.63 15.85 4.96
C THR A 130 -4.38 16.01 6.28
N LYS A 131 -3.75 16.55 7.32
CA LYS A 131 -4.34 16.65 8.68
C LYS A 131 -5.78 17.19 8.72
N ASP A 132 -6.10 18.15 7.85
CA ASP A 132 -7.41 18.83 7.85
C ASP A 132 -8.48 17.98 7.15
N ILE A 133 -8.07 17.11 6.22
CA ILE A 133 -8.93 16.26 5.39
C ILE A 133 -8.86 14.76 5.77
N THR A 134 -8.19 14.42 6.87
CA THR A 134 -8.17 13.04 7.40
C THR A 134 -9.17 12.94 8.55
N PHE A 135 -9.95 11.87 8.56
CA PHE A 135 -10.80 11.50 9.69
C PHE A 135 -10.13 10.41 10.50
N ILE A 136 -9.80 10.71 11.75
CA ILE A 136 -9.03 9.77 12.59
C ILE A 136 -9.91 8.61 13.05
N ASN A 137 -11.15 8.91 13.44
CA ASN A 137 -12.14 7.95 13.92
C ASN A 137 -13.54 8.57 13.92
N GLY A 138 -14.56 7.79 14.31
CA GLY A 138 -15.94 8.27 14.33
C GLY A 138 -16.19 9.47 15.26
N ILE A 139 -15.43 9.60 16.36
CA ILE A 139 -15.55 10.76 17.28
C ILE A 139 -15.03 12.03 16.59
N ASP A 140 -13.92 11.91 15.84
CA ASP A 140 -13.36 13.00 15.06
C ASP A 140 -14.33 13.49 13.97
N VAL A 141 -15.00 12.55 13.28
CA VAL A 141 -16.05 12.86 12.30
C VAL A 141 -17.18 13.65 12.96
N VAL A 142 -17.70 13.17 14.10
CA VAL A 142 -18.79 13.86 14.80
C VAL A 142 -18.37 15.27 15.23
N ARG A 143 -17.14 15.44 15.72
CA ARG A 143 -16.62 16.76 16.10
C ARG A 143 -16.57 17.72 14.91
N LYS A 144 -16.02 17.28 13.76
CA LYS A 144 -15.96 18.10 12.54
C LYS A 144 -17.36 18.46 12.02
N LEU A 145 -18.33 17.54 12.14
CA LEU A 145 -19.73 17.83 11.80
C LEU A 145 -20.38 18.85 12.73
N GLN A 146 -20.08 18.80 14.03
CA GLN A 146 -20.54 19.81 15.00
C GLN A 146 -19.95 21.19 14.69
N GLU A 147 -18.67 21.27 14.34
CA GLU A 147 -18.02 22.52 13.91
C GLU A 147 -18.68 23.07 12.64
N TYR A 148 -18.90 22.22 11.64
CA TYR A 148 -19.59 22.55 10.40
C TYR A 148 -21.03 23.05 10.66
N GLN A 149 -21.74 22.45 11.63
CA GLN A 149 -23.04 22.95 12.09
C GLN A 149 -22.94 24.31 12.79
N GLN A 150 -21.98 24.50 13.69
CA GLN A 150 -21.79 25.76 14.43
C GLN A 150 -21.45 26.93 13.51
N GLN A 151 -20.78 26.66 12.40
CA GLN A 151 -20.49 27.64 11.34
C GLN A 151 -21.70 27.97 10.46
N GLY A 152 -22.83 27.29 10.66
CA GLY A 152 -24.07 27.53 9.92
C GLY A 152 -24.13 26.87 8.54
N TYR A 153 -23.18 25.98 8.22
CA TYR A 153 -23.12 25.31 6.91
C TYR A 153 -24.03 24.07 6.83
N LEU A 154 -24.37 23.47 7.97
CA LEU A 154 -25.32 22.34 8.00
C LEU A 154 -26.76 22.83 7.84
N THR A 155 -27.38 22.48 6.71
CA THR A 155 -28.76 22.86 6.37
C THR A 155 -29.65 21.63 6.18
N SER A 156 -30.97 21.84 6.10
CA SER A 156 -31.92 20.78 5.76
C SER A 156 -31.74 20.21 4.34
N THR A 157 -31.01 20.91 3.48
CA THR A 157 -30.70 20.48 2.10
C THR A 157 -29.30 19.85 1.96
N THR A 158 -28.51 19.78 3.04
CA THR A 158 -27.18 19.17 3.01
C THR A 158 -27.29 17.66 2.77
N LEU A 159 -26.52 17.15 1.81
CA LEU A 159 -26.45 15.73 1.46
C LEU A 159 -25.15 15.11 1.97
N PHE A 160 -25.27 13.96 2.65
CA PHE A 160 -24.12 13.16 3.06
C PHE A 160 -23.84 12.07 2.04
N LEU A 161 -22.63 12.06 1.50
CA LEU A 161 -22.17 11.09 0.49
C LEU A 161 -20.98 10.32 1.02
N THR A 162 -20.98 9.01 0.82
CA THR A 162 -19.87 8.12 1.17
C THR A 162 -19.44 7.31 -0.04
N PHE A 163 -18.13 7.22 -0.27
CA PHE A 163 -17.55 6.46 -1.37
C PHE A 163 -16.65 5.36 -0.81
N ASP A 164 -16.73 4.15 -1.37
CA ASP A 164 -15.86 3.02 -1.03
C ASP A 164 -14.99 2.68 -2.24
N VAL A 165 -13.67 2.83 -2.11
CA VAL A 165 -12.71 2.49 -3.17
C VAL A 165 -12.33 1.02 -3.04
N ALA A 166 -12.90 0.19 -3.91
CA ALA A 166 -12.65 -1.25 -3.89
C ALA A 166 -11.20 -1.60 -4.28
N ASP A 167 -10.60 -2.52 -3.51
CA ASP A 167 -9.31 -3.17 -3.83
C ASP A 167 -8.17 -2.19 -4.15
N LEU A 168 -8.16 -1.02 -3.52
CA LEU A 168 -7.21 0.08 -3.78
C LEU A 168 -5.76 -0.40 -3.95
N TYR A 169 -5.22 -1.12 -2.96
CA TYR A 169 -3.82 -1.54 -2.97
C TYR A 169 -3.45 -2.44 -4.13
N THR A 170 -4.34 -3.27 -4.66
CA THR A 170 -4.06 -4.16 -5.79
C THR A 170 -4.42 -3.55 -7.14
N MET A 171 -5.20 -2.46 -7.15
CA MET A 171 -5.75 -1.87 -8.37
C MET A 171 -5.10 -0.56 -8.81
N ILE A 172 -4.27 0.06 -7.97
CA ILE A 172 -3.55 1.27 -8.37
C ILE A 172 -2.61 0.97 -9.56
N PRO A 173 -2.69 1.72 -10.69
CA PRO A 173 -1.73 1.60 -11.77
C PRO A 173 -0.33 2.00 -11.31
N ARG A 174 0.67 1.18 -11.60
CA ARG A 174 2.05 1.39 -11.14
C ARG A 174 2.61 2.73 -11.60
N ASP A 175 2.52 3.03 -12.88
CA ASP A 175 3.06 4.27 -13.45
C ASP A 175 2.35 5.50 -12.87
N GLY A 176 1.04 5.40 -12.64
CA GLY A 176 0.26 6.44 -11.97
C GLY A 176 0.70 6.66 -10.53
N ALA A 177 0.97 5.58 -9.77
CA ALA A 177 1.46 5.67 -8.40
C ALA A 177 2.83 6.35 -8.32
N ILE A 178 3.76 5.96 -9.19
CA ILE A 178 5.11 6.55 -9.25
C ILE A 178 5.06 8.00 -9.70
N ALA A 179 4.20 8.35 -10.66
CA ALA A 179 4.02 9.72 -11.08
C ALA A 179 3.44 10.59 -9.96
N ALA A 180 2.46 10.07 -9.22
CA ALA A 180 1.88 10.76 -8.06
C ALA A 180 2.90 10.95 -6.94
N LEU A 181 3.68 9.91 -6.62
CA LEU A 181 4.77 10.00 -5.66
C LEU A 181 5.82 11.05 -6.09
N THR A 182 6.23 11.05 -7.36
CA THR A 182 7.19 12.02 -7.89
C THR A 182 6.69 13.45 -7.68
N ARG A 183 5.46 13.76 -8.08
CA ARG A 183 4.87 15.10 -7.89
C ARG A 183 4.73 15.47 -6.43
N PHE A 184 4.31 14.52 -5.58
CA PHE A 184 4.23 14.71 -4.14
C PHE A 184 5.60 15.08 -3.54
N CYS A 185 6.63 14.28 -3.82
CA CYS A 185 7.98 14.53 -3.34
C CYS A 185 8.54 15.85 -3.87
N GLN A 186 8.34 16.19 -5.14
CA GLN A 186 8.77 17.47 -5.71
C GLN A 186 8.10 18.66 -5.03
N LYS A 187 6.79 18.56 -4.76
CA LYS A 187 6.01 19.62 -4.11
C LYS A 187 6.47 19.93 -2.69
N TYR A 188 6.89 18.90 -1.93
CA TYR A 188 7.26 19.04 -0.52
C TYR A 188 8.77 18.96 -0.27
N ALA A 189 9.58 18.85 -1.33
CA ALA A 189 11.03 18.84 -1.22
C ALA A 189 11.59 20.23 -0.90
N ILE A 190 12.64 20.25 -0.08
CA ILE A 190 13.46 21.43 0.17
C ILE A 190 14.77 21.22 -0.58
N ASN A 191 15.10 22.11 -1.51
CA ASN A 191 16.28 21.99 -2.39
C ASN A 191 16.36 20.63 -3.13
N GLY A 192 15.21 20.13 -3.60
CA GLY A 192 15.12 18.85 -4.31
C GLY A 192 15.29 17.61 -3.43
N LYS A 193 15.20 17.75 -2.11
CA LYS A 193 15.35 16.65 -1.15
C LYS A 193 14.17 16.56 -0.17
N ILE A 194 13.87 15.34 0.25
CA ILE A 194 13.03 15.06 1.42
C ILE A 194 13.96 14.53 2.51
N GLY A 195 14.02 15.23 3.66
CA GLY A 195 15.08 15.03 4.62
C GLY A 195 16.45 15.27 3.96
N ASN A 196 17.29 14.23 3.93
CA ASN A 196 18.59 14.27 3.27
C ASN A 196 18.64 13.49 1.94
N ILE A 197 17.52 12.92 1.47
CA ILE A 197 17.46 12.08 0.27
C ILE A 197 16.91 12.88 -0.91
N LYS A 198 17.54 12.77 -2.08
CA LYS A 198 17.03 13.39 -3.33
C LYS A 198 15.75 12.73 -3.78
N VAL A 199 14.85 13.49 -4.40
CA VAL A 199 13.60 12.95 -4.95
C VAL A 199 13.87 11.77 -5.90
N ASP A 200 14.82 11.88 -6.82
CA ASP A 200 15.14 10.80 -7.77
C ASP A 200 15.58 9.50 -7.08
N THR A 201 16.30 9.61 -5.94
CA THR A 201 16.71 8.46 -5.13
C THR A 201 15.48 7.80 -4.47
N ILE A 202 14.54 8.60 -3.96
CA ILE A 202 13.27 8.08 -3.39
C ILE A 202 12.49 7.31 -4.45
N ILE A 203 12.42 7.83 -5.68
CA ILE A 203 11.72 7.18 -6.77
C ILE A 203 12.40 5.87 -7.19
N GLN A 204 13.73 5.83 -7.28
CA GLN A 204 14.47 4.58 -7.54
C GLN A 204 14.19 3.51 -6.47
N LEU A 205 14.22 3.89 -5.19
CA LEU A 205 13.89 3.01 -4.06
C LEU A 205 12.43 2.53 -4.12
N ALA A 206 11.48 3.41 -4.44
CA ALA A 206 10.08 3.05 -4.61
C ALA A 206 9.89 2.04 -5.76
N CYS A 207 10.54 2.27 -6.90
CA CYS A 207 10.48 1.37 -8.05
C CYS A 207 10.98 -0.03 -7.67
N VAL A 208 12.13 -0.16 -7.00
CA VAL A 208 12.68 -1.49 -6.64
C VAL A 208 11.76 -2.24 -5.67
N VAL A 209 11.11 -1.54 -4.72
CA VAL A 209 10.14 -2.17 -3.81
C VAL A 209 8.95 -2.74 -4.58
N LEU A 210 8.47 -2.05 -5.61
CA LEU A 210 7.37 -2.52 -6.45
C LEU A 210 7.81 -3.64 -7.41
N ASP A 211 9.01 -3.55 -8.00
CA ASP A 211 9.52 -4.51 -8.99
C ASP A 211 9.90 -5.87 -8.38
N THR A 212 10.35 -5.86 -7.13
CA THR A 212 10.76 -7.06 -6.40
C THR A 212 9.62 -7.66 -5.57
N ASN A 213 8.39 -7.19 -5.78
CA ASN A 213 7.21 -7.73 -5.12
C ASN A 213 6.78 -9.06 -5.75
N SER A 214 7.44 -10.13 -5.33
CA SER A 214 7.09 -11.50 -5.68
C SER A 214 6.96 -12.38 -4.46
N PHE A 215 6.16 -13.43 -4.60
CA PHE A 215 5.79 -14.31 -3.50
C PHE A 215 5.51 -15.73 -3.98
N ALA A 216 5.58 -16.68 -3.05
CA ALA A 216 5.14 -18.05 -3.25
C ALA A 216 3.63 -18.20 -2.93
N TYR A 217 2.95 -19.02 -3.72
CA TYR A 217 1.58 -19.47 -3.48
C TYR A 217 1.39 -20.84 -4.13
N LYS A 218 0.95 -21.85 -3.36
CA LYS A 218 0.67 -23.21 -3.86
C LYS A 218 1.75 -23.78 -4.80
N ASP A 219 2.99 -23.87 -4.28
CA ASP A 219 4.14 -24.41 -5.00
C ASP A 219 4.53 -23.67 -6.29
N LYS A 220 3.95 -22.48 -6.51
CA LYS A 220 4.22 -21.59 -7.63
C LYS A 220 4.72 -20.25 -7.15
N TYR A 221 5.37 -19.51 -8.05
CA TYR A 221 5.86 -18.17 -7.80
C TYR A 221 5.09 -17.15 -8.63
N TYR A 222 4.81 -16.01 -8.03
CA TYR A 222 4.06 -14.93 -8.65
C TYR A 222 4.77 -13.61 -8.45
N ARG A 223 4.66 -12.71 -9.42
CA ARG A 223 5.00 -11.30 -9.29
C ARG A 223 3.72 -10.48 -9.29
N GLN A 224 3.61 -9.54 -8.38
CA GLN A 224 2.54 -8.56 -8.44
C GLN A 224 2.90 -7.47 -9.45
N ILE A 225 2.11 -7.36 -10.52
CA ILE A 225 2.32 -6.45 -11.65
C ILE A 225 1.45 -5.19 -11.58
N LYS A 226 0.47 -5.18 -10.67
CA LYS A 226 -0.45 -4.06 -10.46
C LYS A 226 -0.62 -3.75 -8.97
N GLY A 227 -0.69 -2.47 -8.64
CA GLY A 227 -0.76 -2.01 -7.26
C GLY A 227 0.53 -2.31 -6.47
N GLY A 228 0.40 -2.48 -5.16
CA GLY A 228 1.46 -2.90 -4.25
C GLY A 228 0.99 -4.01 -3.30
N ALA A 229 1.95 -4.66 -2.66
CA ALA A 229 1.67 -5.74 -1.71
C ALA A 229 0.90 -5.23 -0.49
N MET A 230 -0.30 -5.76 -0.28
CA MET A 230 -0.99 -5.61 1.00
C MET A 230 -0.15 -6.30 2.09
N GLY A 231 0.51 -5.51 2.94
CA GLY A 231 1.49 -5.99 3.94
C GLY A 231 2.86 -5.30 3.85
N SER A 232 3.11 -4.59 2.74
CA SER A 232 4.25 -3.69 2.58
C SER A 232 3.96 -2.31 3.21
N PRO A 233 4.79 -1.82 4.14
CA PRO A 233 4.62 -0.50 4.78
C PRO A 233 4.53 0.63 3.77
N PHE A 234 5.40 0.61 2.75
CA PHE A 234 5.47 1.65 1.73
C PHE A 234 4.20 1.69 0.86
N THR A 235 3.60 0.52 0.59
CA THR A 235 2.38 0.44 -0.21
C THR A 235 1.23 1.24 0.40
N MET A 236 1.17 1.33 1.74
CA MET A 236 0.15 2.11 2.43
C MET A 236 0.28 3.61 2.13
N VAL A 237 1.45 4.19 2.39
CA VAL A 237 1.70 5.62 2.14
C VAL A 237 1.62 5.95 0.65
N LEU A 238 2.10 5.08 -0.23
CA LEU A 238 2.01 5.25 -1.68
C LEU A 238 0.56 5.34 -2.16
N ALA A 239 -0.31 4.43 -1.70
CA ALA A 239 -1.72 4.44 -2.06
C ALA A 239 -2.44 5.70 -1.55
N ASN A 240 -2.09 6.14 -0.34
CA ASN A 240 -2.61 7.37 0.24
C ASN A 240 -2.19 8.61 -0.55
N ILE A 241 -0.93 8.70 -0.99
CA ILE A 241 -0.43 9.77 -1.85
C ILE A 241 -1.14 9.76 -3.20
N TYR A 242 -1.32 8.58 -3.80
CA TYR A 242 -2.05 8.44 -5.07
C TYR A 242 -3.50 8.93 -4.94
N MET A 243 -4.20 8.52 -3.88
CA MET A 243 -5.57 8.97 -3.62
C MET A 243 -5.64 10.47 -3.36
N LEU A 244 -4.71 11.02 -2.56
CA LEU A 244 -4.64 12.46 -2.32
C LEU A 244 -4.55 13.24 -3.63
N GLU A 245 -3.74 12.78 -4.58
CA GLU A 245 -3.65 13.43 -5.90
C GLU A 245 -4.96 13.33 -6.68
N TRP A 246 -5.56 12.13 -6.71
CA TRP A 246 -6.81 11.89 -7.41
C TRP A 246 -7.97 12.74 -6.86
N GLU A 247 -7.98 12.96 -5.55
CA GLU A 247 -9.01 13.70 -4.82
C GLU A 247 -8.83 15.23 -4.87
N GLN A 248 -7.72 15.76 -5.40
CA GLN A 248 -7.40 17.20 -5.30
C GLN A 248 -8.53 18.12 -5.82
N LYS A 249 -9.15 17.77 -6.95
CA LYS A 249 -10.24 18.57 -7.52
C LYS A 249 -11.47 18.58 -6.61
N LEU A 250 -11.79 17.42 -6.01
CA LEU A 250 -12.89 17.30 -5.07
C LEU A 250 -12.58 18.10 -3.80
N ILE A 251 -11.40 17.93 -3.21
CA ILE A 251 -10.95 18.66 -2.02
C ILE A 251 -11.04 20.18 -2.24
N GLN A 252 -10.54 20.66 -3.38
CA GLN A 252 -10.57 22.08 -3.72
C GLN A 252 -12.01 22.59 -3.88
N HIS A 253 -12.86 21.85 -4.59
CA HIS A 253 -14.26 22.20 -4.76
C HIS A 253 -15.00 22.28 -3.42
N GLN A 254 -14.85 21.27 -2.55
CA GLN A 254 -15.49 21.29 -1.23
C GLN A 254 -15.01 22.50 -0.40
N LYS A 255 -13.71 22.80 -0.45
CA LYS A 255 -13.14 23.97 0.24
C LYS A 255 -13.71 25.30 -0.26
N GLU A 256 -13.88 25.48 -1.57
CA GLU A 256 -14.45 26.70 -2.17
C GLU A 256 -15.92 26.92 -1.79
N HIS A 257 -16.65 25.83 -1.60
CA HIS A 257 -18.06 25.85 -1.20
C HIS A 257 -18.29 25.76 0.32
N HIS A 258 -17.21 25.81 1.12
CA HIS A 258 -17.26 25.66 2.58
C HIS A 258 -17.87 24.34 3.04
N GLU A 259 -17.74 23.29 2.23
CA GLU A 259 -18.28 21.97 2.47
C GLU A 259 -17.29 21.06 3.21
N ILE A 260 -17.81 20.08 3.94
CA ILE A 260 -16.99 19.12 4.68
C ILE A 260 -16.50 17.99 3.77
N TYR A 261 -15.20 17.71 3.84
CA TYR A 261 -14.57 16.58 3.19
C TYR A 261 -13.60 15.88 4.14
N GLY A 262 -13.58 14.56 4.12
CA GLY A 262 -12.51 13.80 4.73
C GLY A 262 -12.49 12.33 4.34
N ARG A 263 -11.33 11.72 4.55
CA ARG A 263 -11.04 10.31 4.28
C ARG A 263 -10.47 9.60 5.51
#